data_AF-A0A261KS41-F1
#
_entry.id   AF-A0A261KS41-F1
#
_cell.length_a   1.000
_cell.length_b   1.000
_cell.length_c   1.000
_cell.angle_alpha   90.00
_cell.angle_beta   90.00
_cell.angle_gamma   90.00
#
_symmetry.space_group_name_H-M   'P 1'
#
loop_
_entity.id
_entity.type
_entity.pdbx_description
1 polymer ?
#
loop_
_entity_poly.entity_id
_entity_poly.type
_entity_poly.pdbx_seq_one_letter_code
_entity_poly.pdbx_strand_id
1 'polypeptide(L)'
;MIIDRVEIQNLSLTREKIADRRILKMDNLMEKEKFLLSLVYAIQELETPLSSEEKEQLQDVSEQLADDPTAWEIYTKPLVEEIISNNSSLNKIFQDVQSKLEKIDKIPQDVLPTAEELATVTPTKNQPQERPITRINSADLKSNEITNMCIQVISSPEPSETVKKVSKLDKLLNL
;
A
#
# COMPACT_ATOMS: atom_id res chain seq x y z
N MET A 1 47.91 -17.79 -6.30
CA MET A 1 46.80 -17.74 -5.34
C MET A 1 45.64 -18.51 -5.95
N ILE A 2 45.46 -19.77 -5.56
CA ILE A 2 44.45 -20.67 -6.14
C ILE A 2 43.20 -20.47 -5.29
N ILE A 3 42.16 -19.87 -5.86
CA ILE A 3 40.84 -19.81 -5.20
C ILE A 3 40.31 -21.24 -5.21
N ASP A 4 40.01 -21.76 -4.02
CA ASP A 4 39.68 -23.17 -3.83
C ASP A 4 38.30 -23.47 -4.45
N ARG A 5 38.15 -24.66 -5.06
CA ARG A 5 36.93 -25.04 -5.79
C ARG A 5 35.69 -25.05 -4.88
N VAL A 6 35.91 -25.30 -3.59
CA VAL A 6 34.89 -25.26 -2.52
C VAL A 6 34.42 -23.83 -2.25
N GLU A 7 35.31 -22.84 -2.33
CA GLU A 7 34.99 -21.43 -2.07
C GLU A 7 34.11 -20.85 -3.19
N ILE A 8 34.37 -21.24 -4.43
CA ILE A 8 33.55 -20.86 -5.59
C ILE A 8 32.13 -21.45 -5.50
N GLN A 9 32.00 -22.72 -5.08
CA GLN A 9 30.69 -23.35 -4.89
C GLN A 9 29.88 -22.70 -3.77
N ASN A 10 30.51 -22.36 -2.64
CA ASN A 10 29.86 -21.65 -1.54
C ASN A 10 29.39 -20.26 -1.97
N LEU A 11 30.22 -19.51 -2.71
CA LEU A 11 29.84 -18.20 -3.24
C LEU A 11 28.66 -18.27 -4.22
N SER A 12 28.59 -19.31 -5.06
CA SER A 12 27.45 -19.53 -5.97
C SER A 12 26.16 -19.79 -5.20
N LEU A 13 26.21 -20.68 -4.21
CA LEU A 13 25.04 -21.04 -3.37
C LEU A 13 24.55 -19.85 -2.52
N THR A 14 25.46 -19.01 -2.04
CA THR A 14 25.09 -17.78 -1.31
C THR A 14 24.41 -16.77 -2.23
N ARG A 15 24.88 -16.62 -3.48
CA ARG A 15 24.28 -15.69 -4.45
C ARG A 15 22.88 -16.12 -4.87
N GLU A 16 22.67 -17.42 -5.09
CA GLU A 16 21.36 -18.00 -5.41
C GLU A 16 20.34 -17.76 -4.27
N LYS A 17 20.70 -18.09 -3.02
CA LYS A 17 19.84 -17.83 -1.85
C LYS A 17 19.51 -16.34 -1.65
N ILE A 18 20.44 -15.44 -1.98
CA ILE A 18 20.20 -13.99 -1.91
C ILE A 18 19.25 -13.55 -3.04
N ALA A 19 19.39 -14.11 -4.24
CA ALA A 19 18.49 -13.82 -5.36
C ALA A 19 17.06 -14.30 -5.05
N ASP A 20 16.88 -15.52 -4.56
CA ASP A 20 15.57 -16.07 -4.22
C ASP A 20 14.87 -15.25 -3.13
N ARG A 21 15.61 -14.83 -2.09
CA ARG A 21 15.07 -13.94 -1.04
C ARG A 21 14.67 -12.57 -1.58
N ARG A 22 15.38 -12.06 -2.60
CA ARG A 22 15.04 -10.77 -3.23
C ARG A 22 13.80 -10.90 -4.11
N ILE A 23 13.68 -11.99 -4.86
CA ILE A 23 12.50 -12.28 -5.70
C ILE A 23 11.26 -12.43 -4.82
N LEU A 24 11.31 -13.27 -3.78
CA LEU A 24 10.20 -13.44 -2.83
C LEU A 24 9.78 -12.12 -2.16
N LYS A 25 10.77 -11.27 -1.81
CA LYS A 25 10.48 -9.95 -1.23
C LYS A 25 9.82 -9.00 -2.23
N MET A 26 10.19 -9.07 -3.52
CA MET A 26 9.60 -8.24 -4.57
C MET A 26 8.18 -8.69 -4.93
N ASP A 27 7.92 -10.00 -5.00
CA ASP A 27 6.59 -10.53 -5.28
C ASP A 27 5.59 -10.14 -4.18
N ASN A 28 5.99 -10.29 -2.90
CA ASN A 28 5.16 -9.88 -1.76
C ASN A 28 4.93 -8.35 -1.72
N LEU A 29 5.91 -7.56 -2.15
CA LEU A 29 5.77 -6.10 -2.22
C LEU A 29 4.72 -5.72 -3.29
N MET A 30 4.81 -6.33 -4.48
CA MET A 30 3.87 -6.08 -5.56
C MET A 30 2.45 -6.54 -5.21
N GLU A 31 2.30 -7.66 -4.49
CA GLU A 31 1.01 -8.13 -3.99
C GLU A 31 0.38 -7.11 -3.03
N LYS A 32 1.15 -6.66 -2.02
CA LYS A 32 0.71 -5.64 -1.07
C LYS A 32 0.28 -4.35 -1.78
N GLU A 33 1.08 -3.88 -2.73
CA GLU A 33 0.80 -2.65 -3.47
C GLU A 33 -0.50 -2.75 -4.28
N LYS A 34 -0.69 -3.84 -5.02
CA LYS A 34 -1.94 -4.09 -5.76
C LYS A 34 -3.15 -4.18 -4.83
N PHE A 35 -2.99 -4.82 -3.69
CA PHE A 35 -4.05 -4.96 -2.69
C PHE A 35 -4.46 -3.60 -2.11
N LEU A 36 -3.50 -2.80 -1.63
CA LEU A 36 -3.76 -1.46 -1.08
C LEU A 36 -4.38 -0.53 -2.13
N LEU A 37 -3.90 -0.61 -3.36
CA LEU A 37 -4.46 0.16 -4.46
C LEU A 37 -5.91 -0.25 -4.73
N SER A 38 -6.22 -1.55 -4.72
CA SER A 38 -7.58 -2.07 -4.86
C SER A 38 -8.51 -1.53 -3.77
N LEU A 39 -8.04 -1.45 -2.52
CA LEU A 39 -8.81 -0.87 -1.41
C LEU A 39 -9.13 0.61 -1.67
N VAL A 40 -8.12 1.39 -2.03
CA VAL A 40 -8.29 2.84 -2.30
C VAL A 40 -9.31 3.08 -3.40
N TYR A 41 -9.26 2.32 -4.50
CA TYR A 41 -10.29 2.38 -5.55
C TYR A 41 -11.65 1.94 -5.07
N ALA A 42 -11.73 0.87 -4.30
CA ALA A 42 -13.00 0.38 -3.81
C ALA A 42 -13.70 1.44 -2.96
N ILE A 43 -12.95 2.19 -2.15
CA ILE A 43 -13.43 3.33 -1.37
C ILE A 43 -13.85 4.51 -2.27
N GLN A 44 -13.17 4.73 -3.40
CA GLN A 44 -13.48 5.79 -4.36
C GLN A 44 -14.82 5.56 -5.07
N GLU A 45 -15.02 4.33 -5.55
CA GLU A 45 -16.19 3.93 -6.32
C GLU A 45 -17.40 3.57 -5.45
N LEU A 46 -17.22 3.55 -4.11
CA LEU A 46 -18.29 3.23 -3.19
C LEU A 46 -19.37 4.32 -3.23
N GLU A 47 -20.57 3.95 -3.71
CA GLU A 47 -21.71 4.86 -3.74
C GLU A 47 -22.27 5.16 -2.34
N THR A 48 -22.17 4.18 -1.44
CA THR A 48 -22.60 4.30 -0.05
C THR A 48 -21.43 4.78 0.83
N PRO A 49 -21.59 5.82 1.64
CA PRO A 49 -20.54 6.23 2.57
C PRO A 49 -20.15 5.09 3.52
N LEU A 50 -18.88 5.01 3.87
CA LEU A 50 -18.40 4.17 4.96
C LEU A 50 -19.07 4.59 6.28
N SER A 51 -19.48 3.59 7.06
CA SER A 51 -19.97 3.76 8.43
C SER A 51 -18.86 4.26 9.36
N SER A 52 -19.26 4.77 10.53
CA SER A 52 -18.30 5.23 11.54
C SER A 52 -17.37 4.12 12.02
N GLU A 53 -17.88 2.90 12.16
CA GLU A 53 -17.09 1.73 12.60
C GLU A 53 -16.04 1.35 11.54
N GLU A 54 -16.43 1.30 10.26
CA GLU A 54 -15.47 1.03 9.17
C GLU A 54 -14.39 2.12 9.07
N LYS A 55 -14.76 3.40 9.29
CA LYS A 55 -13.79 4.50 9.30
C LYS A 55 -12.79 4.37 10.46
N GLU A 56 -13.24 3.97 11.65
CA GLU A 56 -12.37 3.72 12.80
C GLU A 56 -11.42 2.54 12.53
N GLN A 57 -11.95 1.43 12.02
CA GLN A 57 -11.13 0.27 11.67
C GLN A 57 -10.09 0.58 10.58
N LEU A 58 -10.46 1.38 9.57
CA LEU A 58 -9.53 1.86 8.54
C LEU A 58 -8.46 2.80 9.10
N GLN A 59 -8.79 3.58 10.13
CA GLN A 59 -7.81 4.38 10.85
C GLN A 59 -6.80 3.47 11.57
N ASP A 60 -7.23 2.43 12.27
CA ASP A 60 -6.33 1.46 12.92
C ASP A 60 -5.40 0.77 11.93
N VAL A 61 -5.93 0.39 10.76
CA VAL A 61 -5.12 -0.14 9.65
C VAL A 61 -4.05 0.86 9.21
N SER A 62 -4.40 2.15 9.12
CA SER A 62 -3.46 3.20 8.72
C SER A 62 -2.30 3.35 9.71
N GLU A 63 -2.60 3.27 11.02
CA GLU A 63 -1.62 3.35 12.09
C GLU A 63 -0.69 2.12 12.03
N GLN A 64 -1.25 0.94 11.86
CA GLN A 64 -0.48 -0.30 11.73
C GLN A 64 0.42 -0.32 10.49
N LEU A 65 -0.07 0.17 9.34
CA LEU A 65 0.72 0.30 8.11
C LEU A 65 1.90 1.24 8.28
N ALA A 66 1.76 2.28 9.11
CA ALA A 66 2.82 3.24 9.39
C ALA A 66 3.82 2.71 10.44
N ASP A 67 3.32 2.06 11.50
CA ASP A 67 4.11 1.64 12.65
C ASP A 67 4.91 0.36 12.39
N ASP A 68 4.30 -0.65 11.74
CA ASP A 68 4.99 -1.88 11.36
C ASP A 68 4.53 -2.39 9.98
N PRO A 69 5.14 -1.88 8.90
CA PRO A 69 4.87 -2.32 7.54
C PRO A 69 5.21 -3.80 7.28
N THR A 70 6.02 -4.43 8.14
CA THR A 70 6.47 -5.82 7.99
C THR A 70 5.46 -6.82 8.53
N ALA A 71 4.54 -6.38 9.39
CA ALA A 71 3.41 -7.16 9.89
C ALA A 71 2.26 -7.32 8.89
N TRP A 72 2.46 -6.91 7.62
CA TRP A 72 1.45 -6.92 6.57
C TRP A 72 0.71 -8.26 6.45
N GLU A 73 1.42 -9.35 6.17
CA GLU A 73 0.80 -10.66 5.91
C GLU A 73 0.13 -11.27 7.14
N ILE A 74 0.67 -11.00 8.34
CA ILE A 74 0.27 -11.70 9.56
C ILE A 74 -0.80 -10.96 10.37
N TYR A 75 -0.97 -9.67 10.14
CA TYR A 75 -1.83 -8.84 10.97
C TYR A 75 -2.61 -7.79 10.17
N THR A 76 -1.94 -6.96 9.39
CA THR A 76 -2.60 -5.83 8.71
C THR A 76 -3.54 -6.29 7.59
N LYS A 77 -3.11 -7.22 6.73
CA LYS A 77 -3.92 -7.73 5.63
C LYS A 77 -5.20 -8.43 6.14
N PRO A 78 -5.15 -9.34 7.13
CA PRO A 78 -6.35 -9.91 7.72
C PRO A 78 -7.36 -8.88 8.25
N LEU A 79 -6.90 -7.80 8.90
CA LEU A 79 -7.78 -6.74 9.37
C LEU A 79 -8.50 -6.05 8.21
N VAL A 80 -7.78 -5.74 7.13
CA VAL A 80 -8.38 -5.13 5.94
C VAL A 80 -9.38 -6.08 5.27
N GLU A 81 -9.04 -7.36 5.16
CA GLU A 81 -9.93 -8.38 4.62
C GLU A 81 -11.22 -8.51 5.44
N GLU A 82 -11.15 -8.42 6.77
CA GLU A 82 -12.31 -8.40 7.65
C GLU A 82 -13.23 -7.21 7.36
N ILE A 83 -12.69 -5.98 7.32
CA ILE A 83 -13.44 -4.76 6.99
C ILE A 83 -14.15 -4.91 5.63
N ILE A 84 -13.41 -5.35 4.61
CA ILE A 84 -13.94 -5.55 3.27
C ILE A 84 -15.07 -6.59 3.29
N SER A 85 -14.85 -7.74 3.94
CA SER A 85 -15.81 -8.86 3.96
C SER A 85 -17.14 -8.50 4.62
N ASN A 86 -17.11 -7.62 5.63
CA ASN A 86 -18.29 -7.16 6.36
C ASN A 86 -19.14 -6.14 5.56
N ASN A 87 -18.56 -5.53 4.52
CA ASN A 87 -19.26 -4.61 3.63
C ASN A 87 -19.41 -5.22 2.24
N SER A 88 -20.60 -5.74 1.94
CA SER A 88 -20.87 -6.43 0.66
C SER A 88 -20.64 -5.56 -0.58
N SER A 89 -20.91 -4.26 -0.50
CA SER A 89 -20.70 -3.33 -1.61
C SER A 89 -19.21 -3.07 -1.83
N LEU A 90 -18.48 -2.78 -0.74
CA LEU A 90 -17.04 -2.60 -0.76
C LEU A 90 -16.32 -3.87 -1.26
N ASN A 91 -16.71 -5.04 -0.76
CA ASN A 91 -16.16 -6.33 -1.18
C ASN A 91 -16.32 -6.56 -2.67
N LYS A 92 -17.52 -6.33 -3.21
CA LYS A 92 -17.78 -6.53 -4.64
C LYS A 92 -16.87 -5.65 -5.49
N ILE A 93 -16.79 -4.35 -5.19
CA ILE A 93 -15.96 -3.40 -5.94
C ILE A 93 -14.49 -3.76 -5.78
N PHE A 94 -14.06 -4.10 -4.57
CA PHE A 94 -12.69 -4.50 -4.27
C PHE A 94 -12.26 -5.70 -5.11
N GLN A 95 -13.04 -6.77 -5.14
CA GLN A 95 -12.75 -7.96 -5.94
C GLN A 95 -12.70 -7.65 -7.45
N ASP A 96 -13.62 -6.81 -7.94
CA ASP A 96 -13.65 -6.39 -9.33
C ASP A 96 -12.39 -5.59 -9.71
N VAL A 97 -11.92 -4.69 -8.84
CA VAL A 97 -10.69 -3.92 -9.06
C VAL A 97 -9.45 -4.79 -8.92
N GLN A 98 -9.37 -5.61 -7.86
CA GLN A 98 -8.24 -6.48 -7.59
C GLN A 98 -7.99 -7.43 -8.77
N SER A 99 -9.04 -8.05 -9.31
CA SER A 99 -8.93 -8.95 -10.47
C SER A 99 -8.43 -8.26 -11.75
N LYS A 100 -8.60 -6.94 -11.88
CA LYS A 100 -8.03 -6.14 -12.98
C LYS A 100 -6.56 -5.85 -12.71
N LEU A 101 -6.22 -5.40 -11.50
CA LEU A 101 -4.84 -5.07 -11.12
C LEU A 101 -3.91 -6.29 -11.08
N GLU A 102 -4.43 -7.48 -10.76
CA GLU A 102 -3.66 -8.72 -10.80
C GLU A 102 -3.14 -9.05 -12.20
N LYS A 103 -3.87 -8.67 -13.25
CA LYS A 103 -3.49 -8.88 -14.66
C LYS A 103 -2.40 -7.92 -15.15
N ILE A 104 -2.09 -6.89 -14.37
CA ILE A 104 -1.06 -5.90 -14.72
C ILE A 104 0.26 -6.37 -14.13
N ASP A 105 1.26 -6.69 -14.96
CA ASP A 105 2.57 -7.15 -14.50
C ASP A 105 3.27 -6.12 -13.61
N LYS A 106 3.21 -4.84 -13.99
CA LYS A 106 3.80 -3.73 -13.24
C LYS A 106 2.88 -2.52 -13.27
N ILE A 107 2.56 -1.97 -12.10
CA ILE A 107 1.81 -0.72 -11.97
C ILE A 107 2.63 0.40 -12.62
N PRO A 108 2.13 1.07 -13.66
CA PRO A 108 2.85 2.18 -14.27
C PRO A 108 3.06 3.30 -13.24
N GLN A 109 4.21 3.97 -13.22
CA GLN A 109 4.47 5.02 -12.22
C GLN A 109 3.76 6.34 -12.56
N ASP A 110 3.42 6.55 -13.82
CA ASP A 110 2.74 7.75 -14.34
C ASP A 110 1.27 7.85 -13.93
N VAL A 111 0.69 6.75 -13.46
CA VAL A 111 -0.67 6.67 -12.93
C VAL A 111 -0.72 6.75 -11.40
N LEU A 112 0.44 6.72 -10.73
CA LEU A 112 0.51 6.94 -9.29
C LEU A 112 0.50 8.45 -8.97
N PRO A 113 -0.24 8.88 -7.94
CA PRO A 113 -0.16 10.24 -7.45
C PRO A 113 1.22 10.54 -6.90
N THR A 114 1.70 11.75 -7.20
CA THR A 114 2.97 12.25 -6.70
C THR A 114 2.86 12.66 -5.23
N ALA A 115 3.98 12.68 -4.51
CA ALA A 115 4.04 13.18 -3.14
C ALA A 115 3.46 14.60 -2.98
N GLU A 116 3.58 15.44 -4.01
CA GLU A 116 3.01 16.80 -4.03
C GLU A 116 1.48 16.78 -4.12
N GLU A 117 0.89 15.93 -4.96
CA GLU A 117 -0.56 15.76 -5.05
C GLU A 117 -1.14 15.22 -3.73
N LEU A 118 -0.44 14.24 -3.13
CA LEU A 118 -0.75 13.69 -1.82
C LEU A 118 -0.71 14.72 -0.69
N ALA A 119 0.19 15.70 -0.76
CA ALA A 119 0.27 16.78 0.23
C ALA A 119 -0.88 17.80 0.14
N THR A 120 -1.63 17.83 -0.97
CA THR A 120 -2.78 18.76 -1.13
C THR A 120 -4.10 18.20 -0.62
N VAL A 121 -4.19 16.88 -0.43
CA VAL A 121 -5.39 16.19 0.06
C VAL A 121 -5.38 15.98 1.58
N THR A 122 -4.26 16.27 2.24
CA THR A 122 -4.13 16.22 3.70
C THR A 122 -4.73 17.46 4.36
N PRO A 123 -5.61 17.32 5.36
CA PRO A 123 -5.98 18.45 6.20
C PRO A 123 -4.76 18.87 7.04
N THR A 124 -4.35 20.14 6.97
CA THR A 124 -3.40 20.75 7.91
C THR A 124 -4.04 20.81 9.30
N LYS A 125 -4.09 19.71 10.04
CA LYS A 125 -4.49 19.72 11.44
C LYS A 125 -3.25 19.99 12.29
N ASN A 126 -3.24 21.17 12.91
CA ASN A 126 -2.28 21.60 13.92
C ASN A 126 -1.95 20.45 14.91
N GLN A 127 -0.67 20.11 15.03
CA GLN A 127 -0.09 19.30 16.13
C GLN A 127 -0.03 20.13 17.43
N PRO A 128 0.08 19.57 18.67
CA PRO A 128 1.00 18.46 19.00
C PRO A 128 0.54 17.46 20.10
N GLN A 129 0.81 16.17 19.85
CA GLN A 129 1.56 15.39 20.83
C GLN A 129 2.90 15.09 20.18
N GLU A 130 3.99 15.46 20.86
CA GLU A 130 5.37 15.19 20.45
C GLU A 130 5.60 13.67 20.35
N ARG A 131 5.26 13.07 19.21
CA ARG A 131 5.99 11.90 18.74
C ARG A 131 7.16 12.44 17.91
N PRO A 132 8.36 11.83 17.99
CA PRO A 132 9.46 12.23 17.12
C PRO A 132 8.95 12.20 15.69
N ILE A 133 9.01 13.35 15.02
CA ILE A 133 8.84 13.39 13.57
C ILE A 133 9.95 12.50 13.05
N THR A 134 9.61 11.26 12.68
CA THR A 134 10.50 10.45 11.84
C THR A 134 10.70 11.31 10.62
N ARG A 135 11.87 11.97 10.53
CA ARG A 135 12.28 12.66 9.31
C ARG A 135 12.33 11.56 8.27
N ILE A 136 11.25 11.44 7.50
CA ILE A 136 11.16 10.47 6.42
C ILE A 136 12.32 10.81 5.51
N ASN A 137 13.32 9.94 5.51
CA ASN A 137 14.50 10.14 4.71
C ASN A 137 14.03 10.07 3.25
N SER A 138 14.29 11.09 2.45
CA SER A 138 13.86 11.13 1.05
C SER A 138 14.45 9.99 0.21
N ALA A 139 15.45 9.29 0.74
CA ALA A 139 16.00 8.07 0.17
C ALA A 139 15.10 6.83 0.37
N ASP A 140 14.24 6.78 1.40
CA ASP A 140 13.27 5.70 1.65
C ASP A 140 11.96 5.90 0.85
N LEU A 141 11.78 7.06 0.21
CA LEU A 141 10.58 7.41 -0.56
C LEU A 141 10.47 6.70 -1.92
N LYS A 142 11.53 6.06 -2.43
CA LYS A 142 11.52 5.51 -3.80
C LYS A 142 10.71 4.22 -4.00
N SER A 143 10.10 3.65 -2.96
CA SER A 143 9.39 2.36 -3.08
C SER A 143 8.15 2.20 -2.19
N ASN A 144 7.50 3.28 -1.72
CA ASN A 144 6.33 3.17 -0.83
C ASN A 144 5.18 4.15 -1.19
N GLU A 145 5.15 4.69 -2.40
CA GLU A 145 4.18 5.72 -2.81
C GLU A 145 2.72 5.24 -2.64
N ILE A 146 2.44 3.99 -3.03
CA ILE A 146 1.11 3.38 -2.88
C ILE A 146 0.74 3.20 -1.41
N THR A 147 1.68 2.71 -0.59
CA THR A 147 1.43 2.52 0.86
C THR A 147 1.15 3.86 1.53
N ASN A 148 1.95 4.89 1.22
CA ASN A 148 1.79 6.22 1.79
C ASN A 148 0.47 6.88 1.37
N MET A 149 0.11 6.78 0.08
CA MET A 149 -1.19 7.23 -0.41
C MET A 149 -2.32 6.51 0.32
N CYS A 150 -2.24 5.18 0.43
CA CYS A 150 -3.26 4.38 1.08
C CYS A 150 -3.47 4.83 2.52
N ILE A 151 -2.39 4.95 3.31
CA ILE A 151 -2.43 5.47 4.68
C ILE A 151 -3.18 6.80 4.74
N GLN A 152 -2.84 7.76 3.87
CA GLN A 152 -3.47 9.09 3.87
C GLN A 152 -4.97 9.07 3.53
N VAL A 153 -5.37 8.24 2.56
CA VAL A 153 -6.77 8.12 2.17
C VAL A 153 -7.58 7.51 3.30
N ILE A 154 -7.13 6.38 3.84
CA ILE A 154 -7.90 5.59 4.80
C ILE A 154 -7.86 6.19 6.21
N SER A 155 -6.84 6.99 6.55
CA SER A 155 -6.78 7.74 7.82
C SER A 155 -7.59 9.04 7.81
N SER A 156 -8.20 9.41 6.69
CA SER A 156 -8.97 10.65 6.58
C SER A 156 -10.33 10.51 7.26
N PRO A 157 -10.88 11.58 7.88
CA PRO A 157 -12.24 11.55 8.41
C PRO A 157 -13.31 11.19 7.37
N GLU A 158 -13.06 11.53 6.11
CA GLU A 158 -13.91 11.21 4.96
C GLU A 158 -13.07 10.54 3.86
N PRO A 159 -12.80 9.22 3.95
CA PRO A 159 -11.93 8.52 3.00
C PRO A 159 -12.43 8.61 1.56
N SER A 160 -13.73 8.39 1.33
CA SER A 160 -14.36 8.47 -0.01
C SER A 160 -14.24 9.84 -0.67
N GLU A 161 -14.28 10.92 0.11
CA GLU A 161 -14.11 12.28 -0.44
C GLU A 161 -12.64 12.65 -0.63
N THR A 162 -11.74 12.02 0.13
CA THR A 162 -10.30 12.26 0.05
C THR A 162 -9.72 11.61 -1.19
N VAL A 163 -10.10 10.37 -1.48
CA VAL A 163 -9.61 9.64 -2.65
C VAL A 163 -10.05 10.28 -3.97
N LYS A 164 -11.26 10.85 -4.06
CA LYS A 164 -11.74 11.57 -5.25
C LYS A 164 -10.90 12.80 -5.61
N LYS A 165 -10.15 13.36 -4.65
CA LYS A 165 -9.23 14.49 -4.90
C LYS A 165 -7.90 14.04 -5.50
N VAL A 166 -7.63 12.74 -5.52
CA VAL A 166 -6.41 12.14 -6.07
C VAL A 166 -6.60 11.90 -7.57
N SER A 167 -6.42 12.97 -8.35
CA SER A 167 -6.78 13.05 -9.80
C SER A 167 -6.11 12.03 -10.73
N LYS A 168 -5.07 11.32 -10.30
CA LYS A 168 -4.38 10.33 -11.14
C LYS A 168 -4.96 8.92 -11.05
N LEU A 169 -5.76 8.63 -10.02
CA LEU A 169 -6.35 7.31 -9.85
C LEU A 169 -7.32 6.98 -11.00
N ASP A 170 -8.03 7.93 -11.58
CA ASP A 170 -8.96 7.64 -12.69
C ASP A 170 -8.29 7.02 -13.95
N LYS A 171 -6.96 7.16 -14.09
CA LYS A 171 -6.20 6.63 -15.23
C LYS A 171 -5.88 5.14 -15.11
N LEU A 172 -5.85 4.58 -13.90
CA LEU A 172 -5.36 3.23 -13.63
C LEU A 172 -6.40 2.15 -13.93
N LEU A 173 -7.70 2.46 -13.80
CA LEU A 173 -8.81 1.56 -14.15
C LEU A 173 -9.09 1.49 -15.66
N ASN A 174 -8.46 2.37 -16.45
CA ASN A 174 -8.54 2.43 -17.91
C ASN A 174 -7.32 1.79 -18.60
N LEU A 175 -6.42 1.17 -17.84
CA LEU A 175 -5.29 0.35 -18.34
C LEU A 175 -5.76 -1.07 -18.69
#